data_AF-A0A1M7FIH6-F1
#
_entry.id   AF-A0A1M7FIH6-F1
#
_cell.length_a   1.000
_cell.length_b   1.000
_cell.length_c   1.000
_cell.angle_alpha   90.00
_cell.angle_beta   90.00
_cell.angle_gamma   90.00
#
_symmetry.space_group_name_H-M   'P 1'
#
loop_
_entity.id
_entity.type
_entity.pdbx_description
1 polymer ?
#
loop_
_entity_poly.entity_id
_entity_poly.type
_entity_poly.pdbx_seq_one_letter_code
_entity_poly.pdbx_strand_id
1 'polypeptide(L)'
;MGAPAARITDMHTCPMVTPGLPPIPHVGGPIVAGAPTVLIGSLPAARVGDMLVCVGPPDSIVKGSSTVLICGMPAARMGDTTAHGGSIVLGLPTVLIGG
;
A
#
# COMPACT_ATOMS: atom_id res chain seq x y z
N MET A 1 8.83 13.65 10.20
CA MET A 1 9.65 13.32 9.01
C MET A 1 8.77 12.64 7.98
N GLY A 2 9.00 12.87 6.69
CA GLY A 2 8.24 12.20 5.64
C GLY A 2 8.73 10.78 5.37
N ALA A 3 7.84 9.92 4.85
CA ALA A 3 8.18 8.58 4.37
C ALA A 3 8.04 8.53 2.84
N PRO A 4 8.79 7.65 2.14
CA PRO A 4 8.68 7.45 0.70
C PRO A 4 7.22 7.23 0.26
N ALA A 5 6.78 7.96 -0.75
CA ALA A 5 5.43 7.85 -1.28
C ALA A 5 5.22 6.52 -2.00
N ALA A 6 4.13 5.83 -1.68
CA ALA A 6 3.77 4.57 -2.31
C ALA A 6 2.99 4.79 -3.61
N ARG A 7 3.09 3.84 -4.53
CA ARG A 7 2.55 3.90 -5.88
C ARG A 7 2.11 2.51 -6.31
N ILE A 8 1.42 2.42 -7.45
CA ILE A 8 1.21 1.12 -8.08
C ILE A 8 2.55 0.41 -8.29
N THR A 9 2.54 -0.91 -8.25
CA THR A 9 3.70 -1.82 -8.32
C THR A 9 4.61 -1.85 -7.08
N ASP A 10 4.50 -0.89 -6.14
CA ASP A 10 5.23 -0.99 -4.87
C ASP A 10 4.66 -2.15 -4.04
N MET A 11 5.55 -2.88 -3.36
CA MET A 11 5.23 -4.13 -2.68
C MET A 11 4.77 -3.90 -1.24
N HIS A 12 3.91 -4.79 -0.74
CA HIS A 12 3.65 -4.94 0.69
C HIS A 12 4.12 -6.31 1.18
N THR A 13 4.26 -6.46 2.49
CA THR A 13 4.36 -7.77 3.15
C THR A 13 3.04 -8.07 3.84
N CYS A 14 2.65 -9.35 3.92
CA CYS A 14 1.40 -9.77 4.54
C CYS A 14 1.66 -10.91 5.54
N PRO A 15 1.39 -10.73 6.84
CA PRO A 15 1.59 -11.75 7.86
C PRO A 15 0.37 -12.67 8.04
N MET A 16 -0.75 -12.37 7.39
CA MET A 16 -1.98 -13.15 7.52
C MET A 16 -1.81 -14.59 7.03
N VAL A 17 -2.56 -15.49 7.64
CA VAL A 17 -2.61 -16.90 7.27
C VAL A 17 -4.08 -17.27 7.11
N THR A 18 -4.45 -17.79 5.95
CA THR A 18 -5.80 -18.33 5.76
C THR A 18 -5.92 -19.64 6.54
N PRO A 19 -6.94 -19.79 7.43
CA PRO A 19 -7.17 -21.03 8.16
C PRO A 19 -7.42 -22.21 7.20
N GLY A 20 -6.76 -23.34 7.43
CA GLY A 20 -6.86 -24.54 6.58
C GLY A 20 -5.88 -25.64 7.00
N LEU A 21 -5.97 -26.81 6.35
CA LEU A 21 -5.08 -27.97 6.55
C LEU A 21 -4.48 -28.40 5.20
N PRO A 22 -3.22 -28.05 4.88
CA PRO A 22 -2.32 -27.18 5.65
C PRO A 22 -2.77 -25.71 5.65
N PRO A 23 -2.36 -24.90 6.65
CA PRO A 23 -2.60 -23.45 6.62
C PRO A 23 -1.86 -22.84 5.43
N ILE A 24 -2.45 -21.79 4.82
CA ILE A 24 -1.88 -21.12 3.66
C ILE A 24 -1.31 -19.77 4.13
N PRO A 25 0.03 -19.63 4.23
CA PRO A 25 0.65 -18.35 4.54
C PRO A 25 0.41 -17.39 3.39
N HIS A 26 -0.05 -16.19 3.70
CA HIS A 26 -0.08 -15.14 2.70
C HIS A 26 1.34 -14.68 2.39
N VAL A 27 1.50 -14.18 1.18
CA VAL A 27 2.71 -13.51 0.72
C VAL A 27 2.23 -12.20 0.13
N GLY A 28 2.82 -11.10 0.58
CA GLY A 28 2.46 -9.79 0.06
C GLY A 28 2.84 -9.66 -1.42
N GLY A 29 2.33 -8.61 -2.05
CA GLY A 29 2.48 -8.36 -3.47
C GLY A 29 2.24 -6.89 -3.82
N PRO A 30 2.17 -6.56 -5.12
CA PRO A 30 2.13 -5.18 -5.56
C PRO A 30 0.80 -4.48 -5.28
N ILE A 31 0.85 -3.17 -5.11
CA ILE A 31 -0.31 -2.28 -5.20
C ILE A 31 -0.80 -2.26 -6.66
N VAL A 32 -2.09 -2.49 -6.87
CA VAL A 32 -2.71 -2.61 -8.21
C VAL A 32 -3.78 -1.57 -8.50
N ALA A 33 -4.28 -0.87 -7.49
CA ALA A 33 -5.11 0.32 -7.66
C ALA A 33 -4.33 1.56 -7.23
N GLY A 34 -4.62 2.70 -7.86
CA GLY A 34 -3.96 3.96 -7.56
C GLY A 34 -4.81 5.14 -8.00
N ALA A 35 -4.29 6.34 -7.78
CA ALA A 35 -4.92 7.58 -8.17
C ALA A 35 -5.07 7.70 -9.70
N PRO A 36 -6.23 8.13 -10.21
CA PRO A 36 -6.46 8.23 -11.66
C PRO A 36 -5.69 9.39 -12.31
N THR A 37 -5.36 10.43 -11.56
CA THR A 37 -4.82 11.69 -12.11
C THR A 37 -3.52 12.14 -11.46
N VAL A 38 -3.09 11.52 -10.35
CA VAL A 38 -1.89 11.92 -9.62
C VAL A 38 -0.82 10.85 -9.81
N LEU A 39 0.29 11.26 -10.43
CA LEU A 39 1.43 10.41 -10.69
C LEU A 39 2.60 10.80 -9.77
N ILE A 40 3.30 9.81 -9.26
CA ILE A 40 4.55 9.97 -8.51
C ILE A 40 5.63 9.16 -9.25
N GLY A 41 6.68 9.81 -9.73
CA GLY A 41 7.70 9.16 -10.58
C GLY A 41 7.08 8.39 -11.75
N SER A 42 6.12 9.02 -12.44
CA SER A 42 5.40 8.48 -13.61
C SER A 42 4.50 7.26 -13.37
N LEU A 43 4.21 6.91 -12.11
CA LEU A 43 3.26 5.85 -11.75
C LEU A 43 2.11 6.42 -10.90
N PRO A 44 0.87 5.95 -11.08
CA PRO A 44 -0.26 6.28 -10.20
C PRO A 44 0.07 6.17 -8.72
N ALA A 45 -0.20 7.24 -7.98
CA ALA A 45 0.05 7.31 -6.54
C ALA A 45 -0.93 6.44 -5.76
N ALA A 46 -0.44 5.73 -4.74
CA ALA A 46 -1.28 4.88 -3.88
C ALA A 46 -1.92 5.68 -2.75
N ARG A 47 -3.10 5.24 -2.31
CA ARG A 47 -3.94 5.89 -1.31
C ARG A 47 -4.60 4.85 -0.41
N VAL A 48 -5.11 5.29 0.74
CA VAL A 48 -6.01 4.47 1.56
C VAL A 48 -7.20 4.00 0.72
N GLY A 49 -7.53 2.72 0.86
CA GLY A 49 -8.57 2.03 0.10
C GLY A 49 -8.10 1.41 -1.21
N ASP A 50 -6.92 1.75 -1.71
CA ASP A 50 -6.39 1.12 -2.92
C ASP A 50 -6.04 -0.37 -2.65
N MET A 51 -6.34 -1.23 -3.63
CA MET A 51 -6.17 -2.68 -3.55
C MET A 51 -4.72 -3.10 -3.85
N LEU A 52 -4.31 -4.20 -3.21
CA LEU A 52 -3.01 -4.84 -3.39
C LEU A 52 -3.18 -6.36 -3.54
N VAL A 53 -2.31 -6.95 -4.37
CA VAL A 53 -2.30 -8.39 -4.62
C VAL A 53 -1.64 -9.10 -3.46
N CYS A 54 -2.27 -10.19 -2.99
CA CYS A 54 -1.78 -11.03 -1.92
C CYS A 54 -1.93 -12.50 -2.31
N VAL A 55 -1.09 -13.40 -1.79
CA VAL A 55 -1.34 -14.85 -1.88
C VAL A 55 -2.46 -15.19 -0.90
N GLY A 56 -3.70 -15.10 -1.37
CA GLY A 56 -4.92 -15.13 -0.58
C GLY A 56 -5.99 -14.25 -1.23
N PRO A 57 -7.02 -13.81 -0.48
CA PRO A 57 -7.88 -12.74 -0.97
C PRO A 57 -7.07 -11.44 -1.22
N PRO A 58 -7.55 -10.53 -2.10
CA PRO A 58 -6.96 -9.21 -2.24
C PRO A 58 -6.94 -8.47 -0.89
N ASP A 59 -5.87 -7.73 -0.65
CA ASP A 59 -5.71 -6.89 0.53
C ASP A 59 -5.93 -5.42 0.15
N SER A 60 -5.99 -4.52 1.13
CA SER A 60 -6.20 -3.09 0.93
C SER A 60 -5.35 -2.24 1.87
N ILE A 61 -5.01 -1.03 1.44
CA ILE A 61 -4.30 -0.07 2.28
C ILE A 61 -5.28 0.56 3.28
N VAL A 62 -4.98 0.47 4.59
CA VAL A 62 -5.87 0.98 5.65
C VAL A 62 -5.30 2.15 6.43
N LYS A 63 -4.01 2.46 6.24
CA LYS A 63 -3.35 3.63 6.82
C LYS A 63 -2.69 4.47 5.73
N GLY A 64 -2.64 5.78 5.96
CA GLY A 64 -2.01 6.74 5.07
C GLY A 64 -1.54 7.97 5.85
N SER A 65 -1.18 9.01 5.13
CA SER A 65 -0.86 10.33 5.68
C SER A 65 -2.08 10.96 6.36
N SER A 66 -1.85 11.57 7.53
CA SER A 66 -2.86 12.37 8.24
C SER A 66 -3.09 13.76 7.66
N THR A 67 -2.19 14.24 6.79
CA THR A 67 -2.19 15.63 6.30
C THR A 67 -2.19 15.76 4.79
N VAL A 68 -1.73 14.73 4.07
CA VAL A 68 -1.64 14.75 2.61
C VAL A 68 -2.72 13.86 2.01
N LEU A 69 -3.59 14.47 1.22
CA LEU A 69 -4.64 13.79 0.48
C LEU A 69 -4.29 13.75 -1.01
N ILE A 70 -4.52 12.60 -1.65
CA ILE A 70 -4.43 12.41 -3.09
C ILE A 70 -5.81 12.00 -3.58
N CYS A 71 -6.40 12.80 -4.47
CA CYS A 71 -7.78 12.65 -4.94
C CYS A 71 -8.79 12.52 -3.77
N GLY A 72 -8.60 13.29 -2.69
CA GLY A 72 -9.49 13.29 -1.53
C GLY A 72 -9.29 12.13 -0.54
N MET A 73 -8.37 11.20 -0.79
CA MET A 73 -8.07 10.09 0.12
C MET A 73 -6.66 10.23 0.70
N PRO A 74 -6.41 9.79 1.94
CA PRO A 74 -5.08 9.80 2.55
C PRO A 74 -4.02 9.15 1.65
N ALA A 75 -2.91 9.83 1.42
CA ALA A 75 -1.81 9.33 0.60
C ALA A 75 -1.08 8.17 1.30
N ALA A 76 -0.83 7.08 0.58
CA ALA A 76 -0.13 5.91 1.12
C ALA A 76 1.40 6.06 1.00
N ARG A 77 2.12 5.46 1.93
CA ARG A 77 3.58 5.58 2.08
C ARG A 77 4.19 4.25 2.49
N MET A 78 5.49 4.13 2.27
CA MET A 78 6.27 3.05 2.87
C MET A 78 6.07 3.04 4.40
N GLY A 79 5.72 1.87 4.94
CA GLY A 79 5.41 1.63 6.35
C GLY A 79 3.93 1.76 6.71
N ASP A 80 3.07 2.25 5.81
CA ASP A 80 1.63 2.26 6.06
C ASP A 80 1.05 0.84 6.05
N THR A 81 0.11 0.60 6.96
CA THR A 81 -0.45 -0.74 7.22
C THR A 81 -1.55 -1.13 6.23
N THR A 82 -1.69 -2.43 6.01
CA THR A 82 -2.74 -3.04 5.18
C THR A 82 -3.78 -3.76 6.02
N ALA A 83 -4.93 -4.10 5.44
CA ALA A 83 -6.04 -4.76 6.14
C ALA A 83 -5.66 -6.15 6.66
N HIS A 84 -4.73 -6.83 5.99
CA HIS A 84 -4.18 -8.11 6.47
C HIS A 84 -3.15 -7.98 7.59
N GLY A 85 -2.95 -6.79 8.16
CA GLY A 85 -1.98 -6.52 9.21
C GLY A 85 -0.54 -6.37 8.70
N GLY A 86 -0.38 -6.33 7.38
CA GLY A 86 0.88 -6.11 6.69
C GLY A 86 1.28 -4.65 6.62
N SER A 87 2.35 -4.37 5.88
CA SER A 87 2.77 -3.01 5.57
C SER A 87 3.40 -2.88 4.20
N ILE A 88 3.28 -1.69 3.61
CA ILE A 88 3.95 -1.32 2.36
C ILE A 88 5.46 -1.24 2.63
N VAL A 89 6.26 -1.96 1.85
CA VAL A 89 7.72 -2.07 2.05
C VAL A 89 8.54 -1.35 0.99
N LEU A 90 7.90 -0.83 -0.06
CA LEU A 90 8.54 -0.03 -1.09
C LEU A 90 7.78 1.28 -1.34
N GLY A 91 8.50 2.27 -1.82
CA GLY A 91 7.98 3.57 -2.22
C GLY A 91 9.06 4.34 -2.98
N LEU A 92 8.73 5.49 -3.56
CA LEU A 92 9.69 6.31 -4.28
C LEU A 92 10.55 7.14 -3.31
N PRO A 93 11.86 6.87 -3.13
CA PRO A 93 12.66 7.50 -2.08
C PRO A 93 12.88 9.00 -2.27
N THR A 94 12.72 9.50 -3.49
CA THR A 94 12.89 10.93 -3.82
C THR A 94 11.64 11.76 -3.57
N VAL A 95 10.50 11.14 -3.28
CA VAL A 95 9.25 11.83 -2.97
C VAL A 95 8.78 11.40 -1.59
N LEU A 96 8.91 12.32 -0.62
CA LEU A 96 8.60 12.07 0.79
C LEU A 96 7.27 12.73 1.17
N ILE A 97 6.35 11.94 1.71
CA ILE A 97 5.05 12.41 2.20
C ILE A 97 5.05 12.42 3.73
N GLY A 98 4.79 13.60 4.30
CA GLY A 98 4.68 13.83 5.75
C GLY A 98 3.32 13.45 6.34
N GLY A 99 3.14 13.77 7.62
CA GLY A 99 1.92 13.45 8.39
C GLY A 99 1.81 11.99 8.74
#